data_AF-A0A1Y3AYY8-F1
#
_entry.id   AF-A0A1Y3AYY8-F1
#
_cell.length_a   1.000
_cell.length_b   1.000
_cell.length_c   1.000
_cell.angle_alpha   90.00
_cell.angle_beta   90.00
_cell.angle_gamma   90.00
#
_symmetry.space_group_name_H-M   'P 1'
#
loop_
_entity.id
_entity.type
_entity.pdbx_description
1 polymer ?
#
loop_
_entity_poly.entity_id
_entity_poly.type
_entity_poly.pdbx_seq_one_letter_code
_entity_poly.pdbx_strand_id
1 'polypeptide(L)'
;MLPDHVKTYRPQILLLSGNPPTRSDFVDLAHLITKNTGLLICGHIVTTPISVRAQNALLHDGNLYLINRNMKAFFNLIQDSSFSQGVRSLMQATGIGKLRPNIVMLGFKRDWLNSDRKDVIEYFKVIQ
;
A
#
# COMPACT_ATOMS: atom_id res chain seq x y z
N MET A 1 19.90 14.13 -17.15
CA MET A 1 18.98 13.89 -16.03
C MET A 1 19.21 14.97 -15.01
N LEU A 2 18.19 15.79 -14.70
CA LEU A 2 18.33 16.87 -13.72
C LEU A 2 18.69 16.29 -12.35
N PRO A 3 19.63 16.89 -11.60
CA PRO A 3 19.91 16.49 -10.24
C PRO A 3 18.62 16.62 -9.40
N ASP A 4 18.47 15.77 -8.39
CA ASP A 4 17.43 15.95 -7.37
C ASP A 4 17.68 17.31 -6.69
N HIS A 5 17.01 18.35 -7.19
CA HIS A 5 17.07 19.66 -6.56
C HIS A 5 16.30 19.56 -5.24
N VAL A 6 16.88 20.06 -4.16
CA VAL A 6 16.30 20.10 -2.80
C VAL A 6 14.90 20.74 -2.75
N LYS A 7 14.47 21.41 -3.83
CA LYS A 7 13.19 22.12 -3.96
C LYS A 7 12.10 21.34 -4.74
N THR A 8 12.36 20.12 -5.23
CA THR A 8 11.38 19.36 -6.02
C THR A 8 10.94 18.09 -5.29
N TYR A 9 10.01 18.24 -4.35
CA TYR A 9 9.37 17.09 -3.70
C TYR A 9 8.46 16.35 -4.69
N ARG A 10 8.60 15.02 -4.78
CA ARG A 10 7.70 14.16 -5.55
C ARG A 10 7.06 13.14 -4.60
N PRO A 11 5.72 13.11 -4.48
CA PRO A 11 5.04 12.13 -3.65
C PRO A 11 5.23 10.73 -4.23
N GLN A 12 5.88 9.85 -3.48
CA GLN A 12 6.01 8.41 -3.77
C GLN A 12 5.21 7.68 -2.68
N ILE A 13 4.01 7.22 -3.02
CA ILE A 13 3.04 6.75 -2.03
C ILE A 13 3.03 5.23 -1.95
N LEU A 14 3.23 4.71 -0.74
CA LEU A 14 2.80 3.37 -0.35
C LEU A 14 1.40 3.45 0.25
N LEU A 15 0.40 3.05 -0.53
CA LEU A 15 -1.00 3.04 -0.16
C LEU A 15 -1.36 1.70 0.49
N LEU A 16 -1.76 1.72 1.76
CA LEU A 16 -2.25 0.52 2.44
C LEU A 16 -3.73 0.29 2.11
N SER A 17 -3.99 -0.08 0.86
CA SER A 17 -5.33 -0.26 0.30
C SER A 17 -5.97 -1.60 0.69
N GLY A 18 -5.16 -2.61 1.01
CA GLY A 18 -5.62 -3.99 0.96
C GLY A 18 -5.93 -4.39 -0.48
N ASN A 19 -6.95 -5.22 -0.69
CA ASN A 19 -7.44 -5.57 -2.02
C ASN A 19 -8.03 -4.31 -2.72
N PRO A 20 -7.43 -3.80 -3.82
CA PRO A 20 -7.78 -2.51 -4.41
C PRO A 20 -9.27 -2.30 -4.74
N PRO A 21 -10.02 -3.29 -5.29
CA PRO A 21 -11.45 -3.14 -5.58
C PRO A 21 -12.31 -2.84 -4.36
N THR A 22 -11.89 -3.26 -3.15
CA THR A 22 -12.69 -3.07 -1.93
C THR A 22 -12.70 -1.63 -1.44
N ARG A 23 -11.74 -0.81 -1.88
CA ARG A 23 -11.57 0.60 -1.48
C ARG A 23 -11.17 1.46 -2.68
N SER A 24 -11.88 1.34 -3.79
CA SER A 24 -11.58 2.03 -5.06
C SER A 24 -11.30 3.51 -4.88
N ASP A 25 -12.14 4.22 -4.13
CA ASP A 25 -12.05 5.67 -3.97
C ASP A 25 -10.75 6.10 -3.27
N PHE A 26 -10.21 5.23 -2.41
CA PHE A 26 -8.94 5.46 -1.73
C PHE A 26 -7.76 5.30 -2.68
N VAL A 27 -7.85 4.35 -3.61
CA VAL A 27 -6.87 4.16 -4.68
C VAL A 27 -6.92 5.34 -5.67
N ASP A 28 -8.12 5.80 -6.00
CA ASP A 28 -8.33 6.92 -6.92
C ASP A 28 -7.81 8.23 -6.33
N LEU A 29 -8.06 8.48 -5.04
CA LEU A 29 -7.48 9.63 -4.34
C LEU A 29 -5.93 9.58 -4.36
N ALA A 30 -5.33 8.44 -4.05
CA ALA A 30 -3.87 8.31 -4.08
C ALA A 30 -3.28 8.54 -5.47
N HIS A 31 -3.97 8.06 -6.51
CA HIS A 31 -3.58 8.28 -7.90
C HIS A 31 -3.71 9.76 -8.33
N LEU A 32 -4.75 10.44 -7.89
CA LEU A 32 -4.91 11.89 -8.09
C LEU A 32 -3.82 12.70 -7.40
N ILE A 33 -3.34 12.25 -6.22
CA ILE A 33 -2.23 12.90 -5.51
C ILE A 33 -0.90 12.72 -6.27
N THR A 34 -0.61 11.51 -6.77
CA THR A 34 0.63 11.26 -7.51
C THR A 34 0.60 11.85 -8.93
N LYS A 35 -0.58 12.15 -9.49
CA LYS A 35 -0.79 12.72 -10.82
C LYS A 35 0.02 12.03 -11.93
N ASN A 36 0.22 10.72 -11.84
CA ASN A 36 1.07 9.96 -12.76
C ASN A 36 2.55 10.42 -12.84
N THR A 37 3.02 11.22 -11.88
CA THR A 37 4.40 11.75 -11.83
C THR A 37 5.26 11.13 -10.75
N GLY A 38 4.63 10.45 -9.78
CA GLY A 38 5.28 9.74 -8.70
C GLY A 38 4.86 8.27 -8.64
N LEU A 39 5.64 7.48 -7.90
CA LEU A 39 5.36 6.07 -7.62
C LEU A 39 4.12 5.94 -6.76
N LEU A 40 3.22 5.04 -7.15
CA LEU A 40 2.11 4.59 -6.33
C LEU A 40 2.21 3.07 -6.18
N ILE A 41 2.25 2.57 -4.95
CA ILE A 41 2.23 1.14 -4.64
C ILE A 41 1.00 0.86 -3.79
N CYS A 42 0.12 -0.03 -4.24
CA CYS A 42 -1.00 -0.56 -3.49
C CYS A 42 -0.54 -1.79 -2.70
N GLY A 43 -0.46 -1.64 -1.38
CA GLY A 43 -0.06 -2.67 -0.44
C GLY A 43 -1.25 -3.45 0.11
N HIS A 44 -1.15 -4.77 0.05
CA HIS A 44 -2.06 -5.69 0.71
C HIS A 44 -1.29 -6.58 1.69
N ILE A 45 -1.65 -6.49 2.97
CA ILE A 45 -1.12 -7.38 4.02
C ILE A 45 -2.16 -8.46 4.30
N VAL A 46 -1.71 -9.71 4.30
CA VAL A 46 -2.48 -10.89 4.70
C VAL A 46 -1.87 -11.42 5.99
N THR A 47 -2.66 -11.44 7.07
CA THR A 47 -2.21 -11.90 8.39
C THR A 47 -2.45 -13.40 8.62
N THR A 48 -3.15 -14.05 7.70
CA THR A 48 -3.44 -15.48 7.75
C THR A 48 -2.57 -16.24 6.74
N PRO A 49 -2.16 -17.48 7.05
CA PRO A 49 -1.48 -18.31 6.08
C PRO A 49 -2.37 -18.59 4.88
N ILE A 50 -1.85 -18.28 3.68
CA ILE A 50 -2.51 -18.60 2.41
C ILE A 50 -1.62 -19.52 1.58
N SER A 51 -2.25 -20.33 0.71
CA SER A 51 -1.48 -21.16 -0.22
C SER A 51 -0.79 -20.29 -1.27
N VAL A 52 0.32 -20.78 -1.84
CA VAL A 52 1.02 -20.12 -2.95
C VAL A 52 0.07 -19.85 -4.14
N ARG A 53 -0.87 -20.77 -4.38
CA ARG A 53 -1.89 -20.59 -5.42
C ARG A 53 -2.80 -19.39 -5.13
N ALA A 54 -3.29 -19.27 -3.90
CA ALA A 54 -4.13 -18.14 -3.50
C ALA A 54 -3.35 -16.82 -3.54
N GLN A 55 -2.08 -16.83 -3.11
CA GLN A 55 -1.20 -15.67 -3.18
C GLN A 55 -1.01 -15.18 -4.63
N ASN A 56 -0.74 -16.10 -5.56
CA ASN A 56 -0.59 -15.78 -6.98
C ASN A 56 -1.89 -15.25 -7.60
N ALA A 57 -3.04 -15.81 -7.22
CA ALA A 57 -4.34 -15.33 -7.67
C ALA A 57 -4.59 -13.88 -7.20
N LEU A 58 -4.38 -13.59 -5.91
CA LEU A 58 -4.53 -12.24 -5.36
C LEU A 58 -3.59 -11.22 -6.03
N LEU A 59 -2.33 -11.61 -6.25
CA LEU A 59 -1.36 -10.78 -6.98
C LEU A 59 -1.82 -10.51 -8.42
N HIS A 60 -2.30 -11.53 -9.11
CA HIS A 60 -2.79 -11.41 -10.48
C HIS A 60 -4.00 -10.49 -10.56
N ASP A 61 -5.01 -10.73 -9.73
CA ASP A 61 -6.27 -9.97 -9.71
C ASP A 61 -6.04 -8.50 -9.35
N GLY A 62 -5.18 -8.23 -8.35
CA GLY A 62 -4.82 -6.88 -7.94
C GLY A 62 -4.11 -6.11 -9.06
N ASN A 63 -3.17 -6.75 -9.77
CA ASN A 63 -2.49 -6.13 -10.91
C ASN A 63 -3.43 -5.91 -12.10
N LEU A 64 -4.26 -6.91 -12.44
CA LEU A 64 -5.24 -6.78 -13.52
C LEU A 64 -6.21 -5.64 -13.26
N TYR A 65 -6.67 -5.47 -12.02
CA TYR A 65 -7.54 -4.35 -11.65
C TYR A 65 -6.88 -2.99 -11.95
N LEU A 66 -5.63 -2.80 -11.54
CA LEU A 66 -4.91 -1.55 -11.79
C LEU A 66 -4.71 -1.29 -13.29
N ILE A 67 -4.35 -2.33 -14.06
CA ILE A 67 -4.17 -2.26 -15.51
C ILE A 67 -5.49 -1.89 -16.21
N ASN A 68 -6.59 -2.58 -15.89
CA ASN A 68 -7.90 -2.36 -16.50
C ASN A 68 -8.45 -0.96 -16.21
N ARG A 69 -8.04 -0.35 -15.09
CA ARG A 69 -8.40 1.04 -14.74
C ARG A 69 -7.41 2.09 -15.25
N ASN A 70 -6.40 1.70 -16.02
CA ASN A 70 -5.32 2.57 -16.50
C ASN A 70 -4.56 3.28 -15.36
N MET A 71 -4.43 2.63 -14.21
CA MET A 71 -3.80 3.18 -13.03
C MET A 71 -2.29 2.89 -13.06
N LYS A 72 -1.45 3.94 -13.07
CA LYS A 72 0.01 3.80 -12.95
C LYS A 72 0.40 3.52 -11.50
N ALA A 73 0.16 2.29 -11.06
CA ALA A 73 0.49 1.81 -9.74
C ALA A 73 0.97 0.35 -9.78
N PHE A 74 1.75 -0.04 -8.77
CA PHE A 74 2.14 -1.43 -8.56
C PHE A 74 1.29 -2.05 -7.47
N PHE A 75 1.00 -3.35 -7.56
CA PHE A 75 0.34 -4.10 -6.49
C PHE A 75 1.34 -5.01 -5.77
N ASN A 76 1.48 -4.84 -4.46
CA ASN A 76 2.35 -5.66 -3.62
C ASN A 76 1.52 -6.37 -2.54
N LEU A 77 1.71 -7.69 -2.45
CA LEU A 77 1.10 -8.55 -1.45
C LEU A 77 2.18 -9.08 -0.51
N ILE A 78 1.99 -8.90 0.80
CA ILE A 78 2.84 -9.50 1.83
C ILE A 78 1.98 -10.35 2.77
N GLN A 79 2.51 -11.51 3.13
CA GLN A 79 2.00 -12.31 4.22
C GLN A 79 2.91 -12.13 5.44
N ASP A 80 2.33 -11.81 6.59
CA ASP A 80 3.09 -11.61 7.83
C ASP A 80 2.24 -12.01 9.06
N SER A 81 2.85 -12.13 10.23
CA SER A 81 2.19 -12.54 11.48
C SER A 81 1.23 -11.50 12.05
N SER A 82 1.43 -10.22 11.72
CA SER A 82 0.62 -9.10 12.19
C SER A 82 0.57 -7.98 11.17
N PHE A 83 -0.45 -7.13 11.27
CA PHE A 83 -0.63 -6.01 10.35
C PHE A 83 0.57 -5.04 10.41
N SER A 84 1.02 -4.67 11.61
CA SER A 84 2.13 -3.73 11.76
C SER A 84 3.46 -4.30 11.26
N GLN A 85 3.76 -5.59 11.50
CA GLN A 85 4.95 -6.22 10.94
C GLN A 85 4.86 -6.30 9.42
N GLY A 86 3.72 -6.70 8.87
CA GLY A 86 3.53 -6.75 7.41
C GLY A 86 3.74 -5.39 6.74
N VAL A 87 3.28 -4.30 7.36
CA VAL A 87 3.56 -2.94 6.87
C VAL A 87 5.05 -2.60 6.93
N ARG A 88 5.76 -2.96 8.01
CA ARG A 88 7.22 -2.76 8.12
C ARG A 88 7.99 -3.55 7.07
N SER A 89 7.65 -4.82 6.91
CA SER A 89 8.18 -5.70 5.85
C SER A 89 7.94 -5.08 4.47
N LEU A 90 6.73 -4.54 4.24
CA LEU A 90 6.38 -3.87 2.99
C LEU A 90 7.23 -2.62 2.78
N MET A 91 7.33 -1.72 3.75
CA MET A 91 8.15 -0.51 3.64
C MET A 91 9.62 -0.81 3.34
N GLN A 92 10.17 -1.88 3.92
CA GLN A 92 11.56 -2.29 3.72
C GLN A 92 11.78 -2.99 2.38
N ALA A 93 10.81 -3.77 1.91
CA ALA A 93 10.91 -4.54 0.67
C ALA A 93 10.40 -3.80 -0.58
N THR A 94 9.63 -2.72 -0.40
CA THR A 94 9.08 -1.95 -1.52
C THR A 94 10.10 -0.99 -2.11
N GLY A 95 10.28 -1.11 -3.42
CA GLY A 95 11.04 -0.17 -4.22
C GLY A 95 12.43 -0.66 -4.60
N ILE A 96 12.99 -0.05 -5.64
CA ILE A 96 14.32 -0.37 -6.15
C ILE A 96 15.07 0.94 -6.41
N GLY A 97 16.20 1.13 -5.73
CA GLY A 97 17.02 2.34 -5.86
C GLY A 97 16.25 3.62 -5.49
N LYS A 98 16.11 4.54 -6.46
CA LYS A 98 15.36 5.80 -6.27
C LYS A 98 13.83 5.62 -6.31
N LEU A 99 13.33 4.49 -6.81
CA LEU A 99 11.90 4.17 -6.85
C LEU A 99 11.46 3.57 -5.52
N ARG A 100 11.52 4.35 -4.44
CA ARG A 100 11.04 3.95 -3.11
C ARG A 100 9.93 4.87 -2.64
N PRO A 101 8.92 4.37 -1.90
CA PRO A 101 7.94 5.24 -1.29
C PRO A 101 8.60 6.17 -0.26
N ASN A 102 8.08 7.40 -0.16
CA ASN A 102 8.44 8.41 0.84
C ASN A 102 7.24 8.91 1.65
N ILE A 103 6.04 8.42 1.33
CA ILE A 103 4.79 8.63 2.07
C ILE A 103 4.15 7.26 2.27
N VAL A 104 3.66 6.99 3.48
CA VAL A 104 2.71 5.91 3.75
C VAL A 104 1.33 6.53 3.86
N MET A 105 0.37 6.03 3.07
CA MET A 105 -1.00 6.50 3.07
C MET A 105 -1.92 5.44 3.68
N LEU A 106 -2.57 5.79 4.78
CA LEU A 106 -3.41 4.93 5.61
C LEU A 106 -4.85 5.39 5.57
N GLY A 107 -5.79 4.44 5.53
CA GLY A 107 -7.19 4.74 5.78
C GLY A 107 -7.44 4.99 7.27
N PHE A 108 -8.34 5.91 7.60
CA PHE A 108 -8.77 6.11 8.98
C PHE A 108 -9.62 4.91 9.47
N LYS A 109 -9.27 4.35 10.63
CA LYS A 109 -10.02 3.28 11.27
C LYS A 109 -11.25 3.85 12.01
N ARG A 110 -12.39 3.91 11.32
CA ARG A 110 -13.63 4.52 11.82
C ARG A 110 -14.30 3.74 12.95
N ASP A 111 -14.16 2.43 12.94
CA ASP A 111 -14.78 1.47 13.85
C ASP A 111 -13.94 1.23 15.13
N TRP A 112 -12.96 2.09 15.42
CA TRP A 112 -12.00 1.89 16.52
C TRP A 112 -12.66 1.74 17.91
N LEU A 113 -13.83 2.35 18.14
CA LEU A 113 -14.59 2.21 19.38
C LEU A 113 -15.16 0.80 19.61
N ASN A 114 -15.54 0.11 18.52
CA ASN A 114 -16.20 -1.19 18.56
C ASN A 114 -15.25 -2.34 18.18
N SER A 115 -13.99 -2.03 17.85
CA SER A 115 -12.98 -3.00 17.44
C SER A 115 -12.29 -3.64 18.64
N ASP A 116 -11.68 -4.81 18.44
CA ASP A 116 -10.76 -5.36 19.43
C ASP A 116 -9.63 -4.35 19.68
N ARG A 117 -9.29 -4.15 20.97
CA ARG A 117 -8.16 -3.33 21.40
C ARG A 117 -6.87 -3.73 20.70
N LYS A 118 -6.68 -5.01 20.38
CA LYS A 118 -5.51 -5.52 19.64
C LYS A 118 -5.41 -4.87 18.25
N ASP A 119 -6.50 -4.79 17.50
CA ASP A 119 -6.51 -4.20 16.15
C ASP A 119 -6.24 -2.71 16.18
N VAL A 120 -6.75 -2.02 17.20
CA VAL A 120 -6.48 -0.59 17.42
C VAL A 120 -4.99 -0.36 17.72
N ILE A 121 -4.38 -1.20 18.57
CA ILE A 121 -2.94 -1.15 18.85
C ILE A 121 -2.12 -1.41 17.59
N GLU A 122 -2.49 -2.41 16.78
CA GLU A 122 -1.81 -2.70 15.51
C GLU A 122 -1.87 -1.52 14.54
N TYR A 123 -3.01 -0.82 14.46
CA TYR A 123 -3.15 0.40 13.67
C TYR A 123 -2.20 1.50 14.16
N PHE A 124 -2.12 1.74 15.47
CA PHE A 124 -1.21 2.74 16.04
C PHE A 124 0.26 2.40 15.83
N LYS A 125 0.65 1.12 15.92
CA LYS A 125 2.02 0.65 15.66
C LYS A 125 2.52 0.93 14.25
N VAL A 126 1.64 1.18 13.30
CA VAL A 126 2.00 1.56 11.93
C VAL A 126 2.36 3.05 11.83
N ILE A 127 1.83 3.88 12.74
CA ILE A 127 2.06 5.33 12.75
C ILE A 127 3.32 5.69 13.54
N GLN A 128 3.71 4.85 14.51
CA GLN A 128 4.90 5.00 15.35
C GLN A 128 6.15 4.40 14.69
#